data_AF-A0A2L2ZB27-F1
#
_entry.id   AF-A0A2L2ZB27-F1
#
_cell.length_a   1.000
_cell.length_b   1.000
_cell.length_c   1.000
_cell.angle_alpha   90.00
_cell.angle_beta   90.00
_cell.angle_gamma   90.00
#
_symmetry.space_group_name_H-M   'P 1'
#
loop_
_entity.id
_entity.type
_entity.pdbx_description
1 polymer ?
#
loop_
_entity_poly.entity_id
_entity_poly.type
_entity_poly.pdbx_seq_one_letter_code
_entity_poly.pdbx_strand_id
1 'polypeptide(L)'
;MSHSVGHVDCFPNNGRKQPVCKADKFKSFNTDGLNEGARLFVSCNHQRSHEFFYQSITYRKVVQVGYECTSWNGFLAGKCAEC
;
A
#
# COMPACT_ATOMS: atom_id res chain seq x y z
N MET A 1 -3.36 -10.03 -4.70
CA MET A 1 -2.79 -11.34 -4.30
C MET A 1 -2.06 -11.16 -2.98
N SER A 2 -1.96 -12.18 -2.14
CA SER A 2 -1.26 -12.11 -0.84
C SER A 2 -0.13 -13.13 -0.68
N HIS A 3 0.04 -14.04 -1.64
CA HIS A 3 1.14 -14.99 -1.67
C HIS A 3 2.38 -14.31 -2.23
N SER A 4 3.54 -14.62 -1.65
CA SER A 4 4.84 -14.26 -2.20
C SER A 4 5.08 -14.98 -3.53
N VAL A 5 5.49 -14.22 -4.54
CA VAL A 5 5.73 -14.75 -5.91
C VAL A 5 7.05 -14.26 -6.49
N GLY A 6 7.85 -13.51 -5.74
CA GLY A 6 9.15 -13.00 -6.16
C GLY A 6 10.30 -13.48 -5.29
N HIS A 7 11.52 -13.15 -5.69
CA HIS A 7 12.69 -13.26 -4.81
C HIS A 7 12.63 -12.25 -3.65
N VAL A 8 12.01 -11.09 -3.92
CA VAL A 8 11.76 -10.03 -2.95
C VAL A 8 10.31 -9.57 -3.14
N ASP A 9 9.50 -9.67 -2.08
CA ASP A 9 8.13 -9.18 -2.04
C ASP A 9 8.04 -8.01 -1.05
N CYS A 10 7.72 -6.82 -1.56
CA CYS A 10 7.57 -5.62 -0.73
C CYS A 10 6.11 -5.41 -0.34
N PHE A 11 5.85 -5.12 0.94
CA PHE A 11 4.51 -4.86 1.47
C PHE A 11 4.36 -3.46 2.08
N PRO A 12 4.45 -2.36 1.29
CA PRO A 12 4.23 -1.01 1.80
C PRO A 12 2.86 -0.91 2.48
N ASN A 13 2.81 -0.37 3.70
CA ASN A 13 1.57 -0.25 4.48
C ASN A 13 0.80 -1.60 4.60
N ASN A 14 1.53 -2.68 4.91
CA ASN A 14 1.03 -4.06 5.01
C ASN A 14 0.47 -4.65 3.69
N GLY A 15 0.68 -3.99 2.55
CA GLY A 15 0.19 -4.44 1.24
C GLY A 15 -1.34 -4.44 1.09
N ARG A 16 -2.08 -3.79 2.01
CA ARG A 16 -3.57 -3.86 2.05
C ARG A 16 -4.26 -2.52 1.86
N LYS A 17 -3.96 -1.56 2.73
CA LYS A 17 -4.65 -0.26 2.77
C LYS A 17 -3.62 0.84 2.64
N GLN A 18 -3.58 1.45 1.47
CA GLN A 18 -2.63 2.50 1.18
C GLN A 18 -3.15 3.84 1.70
N PRO A 19 -2.26 4.70 2.24
CA PRO A 19 -2.61 6.05 2.62
C PRO A 19 -3.28 6.80 1.47
N VAL A 20 -4.20 7.70 1.80
CA VAL A 20 -4.95 8.56 0.85
C VAL A 20 -5.96 7.81 -0.03
N CYS A 21 -5.90 6.48 -0.14
CA CYS A 21 -7.03 5.69 -0.68
C CYS A 21 -8.17 5.70 0.35
N LYS A 22 -9.00 6.73 0.32
CA LYS A 22 -10.16 6.85 1.20
C LYS A 22 -11.19 5.80 0.80
N ALA A 23 -11.48 4.86 1.68
CA ALA A 23 -12.79 4.21 1.70
C ALA A 23 -13.75 5.21 2.32
N ASP A 24 -14.00 6.34 1.67
CA ASP A 24 -14.95 7.32 2.18
C ASP A 24 -16.35 6.74 2.00
N LYS A 25 -16.73 5.82 2.89
CA LYS A 25 -18.00 5.08 2.83
C LYS A 25 -19.18 6.04 2.73
N PHE A 26 -19.09 7.22 3.34
CA PHE A 26 -20.11 8.26 3.29
C PHE A 26 -20.19 8.99 1.95
N LYS A 27 -19.05 9.26 1.29
CA LYS A 27 -19.03 9.93 -0.02
C LYS A 27 -19.47 8.96 -1.12
N SER A 28 -18.88 7.77 -1.12
CA SER A 28 -19.26 6.67 -2.01
C SER A 28 -20.73 6.31 -1.94
N PHE A 29 -21.34 6.30 -0.74
CA PHE A 29 -22.75 5.92 -0.60
C PHE A 29 -23.72 6.97 -1.18
N ASN A 30 -23.40 8.26 -1.04
CA ASN A 30 -24.27 9.35 -1.49
C ASN A 30 -24.05 9.79 -2.94
N THR A 31 -22.84 9.62 -3.52
CA THR A 31 -22.54 10.09 -4.89
C THR A 31 -22.54 9.00 -5.94
N ASP A 32 -21.97 7.82 -5.64
CA ASP A 32 -21.68 6.79 -6.67
C ASP A 32 -22.33 5.43 -6.35
N GLY A 33 -22.92 5.28 -5.16
CA GLY A 33 -23.41 4.00 -4.65
C GLY A 33 -22.29 3.10 -4.10
N LEU A 34 -22.70 2.07 -3.34
CA LEU A 34 -21.79 1.17 -2.61
C LEU A 34 -20.83 0.41 -3.54
N ASN A 35 -21.33 -0.02 -4.72
CA ASN A 35 -20.53 -0.80 -5.67
C ASN A 35 -19.45 0.05 -6.35
N GLU A 36 -19.77 1.25 -6.81
CA GLU A 36 -18.80 2.06 -7.54
C GLU A 36 -17.73 2.65 -6.62
N GLY A 37 -18.06 3.04 -5.39
CA GLY A 37 -17.00 3.45 -4.46
C GLY A 37 -16.16 2.29 -3.94
N ALA A 38 -16.69 1.05 -3.88
CA ALA A 38 -15.87 -0.13 -3.64
C ALA A 38 -14.89 -0.36 -4.81
N ARG A 39 -15.35 -0.21 -6.06
CA ARG A 39 -14.49 -0.28 -7.27
C ARG A 39 -13.40 0.78 -7.25
N LEU A 40 -13.74 2.03 -6.94
CA LEU A 40 -12.78 3.13 -6.85
C LEU A 40 -11.74 2.90 -5.74
N PHE A 41 -12.15 2.38 -4.57
CA PHE A 41 -11.23 2.06 -3.48
C PHE A 41 -10.27 0.92 -3.86
N VAL A 42 -10.77 -0.17 -4.44
CA VAL A 42 -9.94 -1.29 -4.90
C VAL A 42 -8.98 -0.84 -5.99
N SER A 43 -9.47 -0.05 -6.95
CA SER A 43 -8.66 0.54 -8.02
C SER A 43 -7.53 1.41 -7.46
N CYS A 44 -7.83 2.30 -6.51
CA CYS A 44 -6.82 3.14 -5.86
C CYS A 44 -5.72 2.31 -5.20
N ASN A 45 -6.08 1.33 -4.34
CA ASN A 45 -5.08 0.50 -3.67
C ASN A 45 -4.24 -0.31 -4.65
N HIS A 46 -4.86 -0.83 -5.71
CA HIS A 46 -4.17 -1.60 -6.75
C HIS A 46 -3.18 -0.74 -7.53
N GLN A 47 -3.58 0.48 -7.90
CA GLN A 47 -2.77 1.43 -8.65
C GLN A 47 -1.53 1.90 -7.88
N ARG A 48 -1.54 1.96 -6.54
CA ARG A 48 -0.36 2.42 -5.78
C ARG A 48 0.93 1.67 -6.05
N SER A 49 0.85 0.41 -6.49
CA SER A 49 2.04 -0.40 -6.82
C SER A 49 2.95 0.26 -7.87
N HIS A 50 2.39 0.68 -9.01
CA HIS A 50 3.17 1.32 -10.07
C HIS A 50 3.57 2.76 -9.71
N GLU A 51 2.79 3.46 -8.90
CA GLU A 51 3.15 4.81 -8.42
C GLU A 51 4.37 4.79 -7.50
N PHE A 52 4.48 3.82 -6.59
CA PHE A 52 5.67 3.65 -5.76
C PHE A 52 6.91 3.37 -6.62
N PHE A 53 6.77 2.52 -7.63
CA PHE A 53 7.84 2.24 -8.57
C PHE A 53 8.24 3.49 -9.39
N TYR A 54 7.28 4.27 -9.86
CA TYR A 54 7.56 5.53 -10.55
C TYR A 54 8.29 6.53 -9.65
N GLN A 55 7.89 6.63 -8.38
CA GLN A 55 8.55 7.50 -7.40
C GLN A 55 9.97 7.06 -7.06
N SER A 56 10.24 5.75 -7.01
CA SER A 56 11.59 5.24 -6.75
C SER A 56 12.60 5.67 -7.81
N ILE A 57 12.13 5.91 -9.05
CA ILE A 57 12.94 6.40 -10.17
C ILE A 57 13.08 7.92 -10.13
N THR A 58 11.97 8.63 -9.88
CA THR A 58 11.88 10.08 -10.14
C THR A 58 12.13 10.95 -8.91
N TYR A 59 11.91 10.44 -7.70
CA TYR A 59 11.97 11.23 -6.47
C TYR A 59 13.22 10.92 -5.64
N ARG A 60 14.34 11.54 -6.00
CA ARG A 60 15.65 11.33 -5.32
C ARG A 60 15.80 12.02 -3.96
N LYS A 61 14.83 12.84 -3.55
CA LYS A 61 14.89 13.57 -2.27
C LYS A 61 14.65 12.69 -1.05
N VAL A 62 13.92 11.58 -1.23
CA VAL A 62 13.64 10.60 -0.17
C VAL A 62 13.91 9.22 -0.72
N VAL A 63 14.78 8.47 -0.04
CA VAL A 63 15.03 7.07 -0.36
C VAL A 63 13.95 6.23 0.29
N GLN A 64 13.26 5.44 -0.52
CA GLN A 64 12.33 4.43 -0.03
C GLN A 64 13.15 3.25 0.48
N VAL A 65 13.13 3.01 1.79
CA VAL A 65 13.85 1.91 2.44
C VAL A 65 12.84 0.82 2.81
N GLY A 66 13.14 -0.42 2.44
CA GLY A 66 12.43 -1.60 2.88
C GLY A 66 13.21 -2.32 3.98
N TYR A 67 12.50 -2.84 4.97
CA TYR A 67 13.08 -3.65 6.04
C TYR A 67 12.61 -5.10 5.89
N GLU A 68 13.55 -6.04 5.90
CA GLU A 68 13.22 -7.45 5.97
C GLU A 68 12.59 -7.75 7.33
N CYS A 69 11.41 -8.35 7.34
CA CYS A 69 10.72 -8.67 8.58
C CYS A 69 9.77 -9.84 8.41
N THR A 70 9.62 -10.64 9.47
CA THR A 70 8.76 -11.85 9.47
C THR A 70 7.27 -11.52 9.48
N SER A 71 6.88 -10.33 9.94
CA SER A 71 5.49 -9.90 9.96
C SER A 71 5.33 -8.39 10.09
N TRP A 72 4.20 -7.88 9.64
CA TRP A 72 3.81 -6.48 9.82
C TRP A 72 3.76 -6.05 11.29
N ASN A 73 3.25 -6.92 12.17
CA ASN A 73 3.21 -6.62 13.61
C ASN A 73 4.61 -6.56 14.23
N GLY A 74 5.55 -7.40 13.76
CA GLY A 74 6.96 -7.34 14.15
C GLY A 74 7.61 -6.02 13.72
N PHE A 75 7.33 -5.59 12.50
CA PHE A 75 7.77 -4.29 11.97
C PHE A 75 7.26 -3.13 12.83
N LEU A 76 5.95 -3.09 13.12
CA LEU A 76 5.34 -2.05 13.97
C LEU A 76 5.86 -2.05 15.41
N ALA A 77 6.25 -3.21 15.93
CA ALA A 77 6.87 -3.36 17.24
C ALA A 77 8.37 -3.00 17.25
N GLY A 78 8.94 -2.54 16.13
CA GLY A 78 10.34 -2.14 16.03
C GLY A 78 11.34 -3.30 15.98
N LYS A 79 10.89 -4.54 15.75
CA LYS A 79 11.76 -5.73 15.80
C LYS A 79 12.70 -5.88 14.59
N CYS A 80 12.52 -5.05 13.57
CA CYS A 80 13.22 -5.13 12.28
C CYS A 80 13.65 -3.72 11.83
N ALA A 81 14.01 -2.84 12.76
CA ALA A 81 14.21 -1.40 12.50
C ALA A 81 15.62 -1.03 12.02
N GLU A 82 16.54 -1.99 11.98
CA GLU A 82 17.91 -1.81 11.52
C GLU A 82 18.16 -2.68 10.29
N CYS A 83 18.95 -2.17 9.35
CA CYS A 83 19.34 -2.84 8.11
C CYS A 83 20.71 -3.52 8.25
#